data_AF-A0A379SB10-F1
#
_entry.id   AF-A0A379SB10-F1
#
_cell.length_a   1.000
_cell.length_b   1.000
_cell.length_c   1.000
_cell.angle_alpha   90.00
_cell.angle_beta   90.00
_cell.angle_gamma   90.00
#
_symmetry.space_group_name_H-M   'P 1'
#
loop_
_entity.id
_entity.type
_entity.pdbx_description
1 polymer ?
#
loop_
_entity_poly.entity_id
_entity_poly.type
_entity_poly.pdbx_seq_one_letter_code
_entity_poly.pdbx_strand_id
1 'polypeptide(L)'
;MKQLLALMFLITFFAHAAAPEPGSQYLKAAEGGDRRAQYYLADSWFSSGDLGKAEYWAQKAADNGDADACALLAQIKITNPVSLDYPGAKRLAEKAAKAGSKAGGNYAGAGSGQRSGRTPGLSESHLAAAKRL
;
A
#
# COMPACT_ATOMS: atom_id res chain seq x y z
N MET A 1 12.16 48.45 10.67
CA MET A 1 11.15 47.80 11.54
C MET A 1 9.92 47.31 10.76
N LYS A 2 9.21 48.13 9.97
CA LYS A 2 8.00 47.71 9.21
C LYS A 2 8.24 46.69 8.07
N GLN A 3 9.37 46.80 7.36
CA GLN A 3 9.75 45.85 6.29
C GLN A 3 10.19 44.48 6.83
N LEU A 4 10.69 44.42 8.07
CA LEU A 4 11.12 43.17 8.71
C LEU A 4 9.91 42.32 9.13
N LEU A 5 8.86 42.97 9.65
CA LEU A 5 7.58 42.31 9.97
C LEU A 5 6.84 41.83 8.72
N ALA A 6 6.85 42.61 7.64
CA ALA A 6 6.25 42.22 6.36
C ALA A 6 6.98 41.02 5.73
N LEU A 7 8.31 40.94 5.85
CA LEU A 7 9.12 39.82 5.37
C LEU A 7 8.89 38.55 6.20
N MET A 8 8.77 38.67 7.54
CA MET A 8 8.45 37.52 8.40
C MET A 8 7.03 36.96 8.12
N PHE A 9 6.05 37.84 7.86
CA PHE A 9 4.72 37.41 7.41
C PHE A 9 4.76 36.70 6.04
N LEU A 10 5.61 37.16 5.12
CA LEU A 10 5.77 36.56 3.80
C LEU A 10 6.41 35.16 3.87
N ILE A 11 7.39 34.97 4.74
CA ILE A 11 8.07 33.68 4.97
C ILE A 11 7.10 32.67 5.61
N THR A 12 6.23 33.11 6.52
CA THR A 12 5.21 32.24 7.13
C THR A 12 4.06 31.90 6.17
N PHE A 13 3.80 32.72 5.16
CA PHE A 13 2.70 32.52 4.20
C PHE A 13 3.04 31.50 3.10
N PHE A 14 4.31 31.41 2.68
CA PHE A 14 4.80 30.38 1.76
C PHE A 14 5.16 29.05 2.45
N ALA A 15 5.17 29.02 3.79
CA ALA A 15 5.33 27.79 4.56
C ALA A 15 4.06 26.93 4.64
N HIS A 16 2.94 27.38 4.02
CA HIS A 16 1.80 26.50 3.70
C HIS A 16 2.19 25.60 2.52
N ALA A 17 3.21 24.79 2.79
CA ALA A 17 3.91 23.89 1.92
C ALA A 17 2.90 23.00 1.20
N ALA A 18 3.20 22.69 -0.07
CA ALA A 18 2.58 21.57 -0.78
C ALA A 18 2.41 20.41 0.20
N ALA A 19 1.19 19.86 0.28
CA ALA A 19 0.89 18.78 1.22
C ALA A 19 2.00 17.72 1.12
N PRO A 20 2.60 17.30 2.24
CA PRO A 20 3.71 16.36 2.20
C PRO A 20 3.27 15.11 1.44
N GLU A 21 4.12 14.65 0.52
CA GLU A 21 3.86 13.43 -0.25
C GLU A 21 3.52 12.26 0.69
N PRO A 22 2.59 11.36 0.31
CA PRO A 22 2.24 10.20 1.11
C PRO A 22 3.46 9.43 1.61
N GLY A 23 3.56 9.26 2.92
CA GLY A 23 4.63 8.50 3.56
C GLY A 23 6.01 9.17 3.49
N SER A 24 6.10 10.47 3.19
CA SER A 24 7.37 11.22 3.12
C SER A 24 8.31 11.02 4.33
N GLN A 25 7.79 10.78 5.53
CA GLN A 25 8.59 10.43 6.71
C GLN A 25 9.42 9.14 6.56
N TYR A 26 9.02 8.23 5.67
CA TYR A 26 9.70 6.96 5.42
C TYR A 26 10.70 7.03 4.26
N LEU A 27 10.65 8.08 3.43
CA LEU A 27 11.36 8.13 2.14
C LEU A 27 12.87 7.90 2.30
N LYS A 28 13.52 8.65 3.21
CA LYS A 28 14.96 8.55 3.42
C LYS A 28 15.41 7.14 3.81
N ALA A 29 14.67 6.48 4.71
CA ALA A 29 14.98 5.12 5.13
C ALA A 29 14.65 4.10 4.03
N ALA A 30 13.56 4.32 3.29
CA ALA A 30 13.14 3.46 2.19
C ALA A 30 14.15 3.48 1.02
N GLU A 31 14.68 4.67 0.70
CA GLU A 31 15.78 4.86 -0.26
C GLU A 31 17.08 4.20 0.22
N GLY A 32 17.31 4.21 1.53
CA GLY A 32 18.42 3.50 2.18
C GLY A 32 18.27 1.97 2.22
N GLY A 33 17.18 1.42 1.68
CA GLY A 33 16.96 -0.03 1.61
C GLY A 33 16.25 -0.63 2.81
N ASP A 34 15.80 0.17 3.79
CA ASP A 34 15.03 -0.35 4.93
C ASP A 34 13.69 -0.92 4.45
N ARG A 35 13.56 -2.25 4.53
CA ARG A 35 12.37 -2.97 4.03
C ARG A 35 11.07 -2.56 4.73
N ARG A 36 11.13 -2.16 6.01
CA ARG A 36 9.94 -1.71 6.75
C ARG A 36 9.54 -0.31 6.33
N ALA A 37 10.50 0.59 6.15
CA ALA A 37 10.25 1.92 5.62
C ALA A 37 9.70 1.84 4.18
N GLN A 38 10.22 0.96 3.34
CA GLN A 38 9.69 0.71 2.00
C GLN A 38 8.25 0.21 2.05
N TYR A 39 7.93 -0.72 2.96
CA TYR A 39 6.55 -1.18 3.19
C TYR A 39 5.62 -0.03 3.61
N TYR A 40 6.00 0.78 4.60
CA TYR A 40 5.15 1.88 5.06
C TYR A 40 4.98 2.99 4.03
N LEU A 41 5.99 3.24 3.20
CA LEU A 41 5.89 4.15 2.07
C LEU A 41 4.91 3.59 1.03
N ALA A 42 4.97 2.29 0.73
CA ALA A 42 4.04 1.63 -0.18
C ALA A 42 2.59 1.69 0.32
N ASP A 43 2.36 1.43 1.61
CA ASP A 43 1.04 1.48 2.25
C ASP A 43 0.44 2.90 2.23
N SER A 44 1.30 3.92 2.37
CA SER A 44 0.91 5.33 2.26
C SER A 44 0.44 5.66 0.84
N TRP A 45 1.17 5.21 -0.19
CA TRP A 45 0.77 5.38 -1.59
C TRP A 45 -0.48 4.58 -1.96
N PHE A 46 -0.61 3.38 -1.41
CA PHE A 46 -1.82 2.55 -1.58
C PHE A 46 -3.05 3.28 -1.03
N SER A 47 -2.93 3.83 0.18
CA SER A 47 -3.98 4.61 0.84
C SER A 47 -4.32 5.90 0.10
N SER A 48 -3.36 6.50 -0.62
CA SER A 48 -3.60 7.68 -1.47
C SER A 48 -4.16 7.33 -2.86
N GLY A 49 -4.28 6.04 -3.19
CA GLY A 49 -4.80 5.55 -4.47
C GLY A 49 -3.79 5.49 -5.61
N ASP A 50 -2.51 5.81 -5.38
CA ASP A 50 -1.45 5.68 -6.39
C ASP A 50 -0.91 4.25 -6.36
N LEU A 51 -1.65 3.35 -7.00
CA LEU A 51 -1.31 1.92 -7.04
C LEU A 51 0.03 1.64 -7.73
N GLY A 52 0.46 2.50 -8.66
CA GLY A 52 1.74 2.33 -9.36
C GLY A 52 2.92 2.59 -8.42
N LYS A 53 2.89 3.69 -7.66
CA LYS A 53 3.92 3.96 -6.64
C LYS A 53 3.84 2.95 -5.49
N ALA A 54 2.63 2.54 -5.10
CA ALA A 54 2.45 1.51 -4.09
C ALA A 54 3.09 0.18 -4.52
N GLU A 55 2.84 -0.28 -5.76
CA GLU A 55 3.42 -1.52 -6.29
C GLU A 55 4.94 -1.45 -6.34
N TYR A 56 5.49 -0.33 -6.80
CA TYR A 56 6.94 -0.12 -6.86
C TYR A 56 7.62 -0.29 -5.49
N TRP A 57 7.11 0.40 -4.47
CA TRP A 57 7.71 0.35 -3.13
C TRP A 57 7.44 -0.98 -2.42
N ALA A 58 6.26 -1.57 -2.62
CA ALA A 58 5.93 -2.88 -2.08
C ALA A 58 6.79 -3.98 -2.71
N GLN A 59 7.10 -3.89 -4.02
CA GLN A 59 8.00 -4.83 -4.69
C GLN A 59 9.41 -4.77 -4.10
N LYS A 60 9.97 -3.57 -3.91
CA LYS A 60 11.28 -3.41 -3.25
C LYS A 60 11.30 -4.02 -1.84
N ALA A 61 10.29 -3.74 -1.02
CA ALA A 61 10.19 -4.29 0.32
C ALA A 61 10.08 -5.83 0.31
N ALA A 62 9.29 -6.38 -0.61
CA ALA A 62 9.10 -7.82 -0.77
C ALA A 62 10.36 -8.54 -1.27
N ASP A 63 11.13 -7.91 -2.17
CA ASP A 63 12.42 -8.40 -2.64
C ASP A 63 13.46 -8.41 -1.50
N ASN A 64 13.37 -7.45 -0.58
CA ASN A 64 14.13 -7.40 0.67
C ASN A 64 13.55 -8.30 1.79
N GLY A 65 12.58 -9.16 1.46
CA GLY A 65 12.04 -10.17 2.38
C GLY A 65 10.96 -9.68 3.36
N ASP A 66 10.36 -8.51 3.12
CA ASP A 66 9.22 -8.07 3.94
C ASP A 66 7.94 -8.85 3.60
N ALA A 67 7.42 -9.55 4.60
CA ALA A 67 6.23 -10.39 4.45
C ALA A 67 4.95 -9.57 4.27
N ASP A 68 4.83 -8.41 4.92
CA ASP A 68 3.64 -7.55 4.81
C ASP A 68 3.60 -6.86 3.44
N ALA A 69 4.77 -6.54 2.88
CA ALA A 69 4.86 -6.06 1.50
C ALA A 69 4.39 -7.08 0.46
N CYS A 70 4.67 -8.38 0.67
CA CYS A 70 4.11 -9.44 -0.18
C CYS A 70 2.58 -9.48 -0.11
N ALA A 71 2.00 -9.27 1.08
CA ALA A 71 0.54 -9.19 1.25
C ALA A 71 -0.05 -7.95 0.56
N LEU A 72 0.61 -6.80 0.70
CA LEU A 72 0.20 -5.56 0.02
C LEU A 72 0.27 -5.70 -1.51
N LEU A 73 1.29 -6.34 -2.07
CA LEU A 73 1.36 -6.63 -3.51
C LEU A 73 0.22 -7.54 -3.97
N ALA A 74 -0.12 -8.57 -3.19
CA ALA A 74 -1.26 -9.42 -3.49
C ALA A 74 -2.55 -8.60 -3.55
N GLN A 75 -2.73 -7.67 -2.59
CA GLN A 75 -3.85 -6.75 -2.57
C GLN A 75 -3.87 -5.82 -3.79
N ILE A 76 -2.74 -5.20 -4.14
CA ILE A 76 -2.65 -4.30 -5.30
C ILE A 76 -3.04 -5.03 -6.59
N LYS A 77 -2.57 -6.27 -6.79
CA LYS A 77 -2.86 -7.07 -7.99
C LYS A 77 -4.32 -7.49 -8.11
N ILE A 78 -5.05 -7.63 -7.00
CA ILE A 78 -6.51 -7.90 -7.04
C ILE A 78 -7.34 -6.60 -7.09
N THR A 79 -6.80 -5.48 -6.62
CA THR A 79 -7.49 -4.18 -6.62
C THR A 79 -7.31 -3.43 -7.94
N ASN A 80 -6.24 -3.66 -8.69
CA ASN A 80 -6.01 -3.01 -9.98
C ASN A 80 -6.82 -3.73 -11.11
N PRO A 81 -7.93 -3.15 -11.58
CA PRO A 81 -8.78 -3.80 -12.60
C PRO A 81 -8.09 -3.91 -13.97
N VAL A 82 -7.05 -3.12 -14.22
CA VAL A 82 -6.30 -3.14 -15.49
C VAL A 82 -5.28 -4.28 -15.53
N SER A 83 -4.79 -4.75 -14.37
CA SER A 83 -3.70 -5.73 -14.27
C SER A 83 -4.06 -6.92 -13.38
N LEU A 84 -5.32 -7.37 -13.45
CA LEU A 84 -5.87 -8.37 -12.56
C LEU A 84 -5.17 -9.74 -12.73
N ASP A 85 -4.18 -10.02 -11.88
CA ASP A 85 -3.40 -11.27 -11.85
C ASP A 85 -3.73 -12.06 -10.57
N TYR A 86 -4.86 -12.76 -10.57
CA TYR A 86 -5.28 -13.59 -9.45
C TYR A 86 -4.28 -14.71 -9.11
N PRO A 87 -3.72 -15.47 -10.07
CA PRO A 87 -2.71 -16.48 -9.75
C PRO A 87 -1.47 -15.89 -9.08
N GLY A 88 -0.97 -14.74 -9.57
CA GLY A 88 0.15 -14.03 -8.97
C GLY A 88 -0.16 -13.53 -7.56
N ALA A 89 -1.33 -12.92 -7.37
CA ALA A 89 -1.78 -12.47 -6.05
C ALA A 89 -1.86 -13.61 -5.04
N LYS A 90 -2.40 -14.77 -5.44
CA LYS A 90 -2.47 -15.95 -4.56
C LYS A 90 -1.09 -16.43 -4.14
N ARG A 91 -0.13 -16.54 -5.07
CA ARG A 91 1.25 -16.92 -4.76
C ARG A 91 1.92 -15.96 -3.78
N LEU A 92 1.70 -14.66 -3.96
CA LEU A 92 2.23 -13.62 -3.07
C LEU A 92 1.62 -13.72 -1.66
N ALA A 93 0.32 -13.94 -1.56
CA ALA A 93 -0.37 -14.11 -0.28
C ALA A 93 0.11 -15.36 0.47
N GLU A 94 0.29 -16.49 -0.23
CA GLU A 94 0.85 -17.71 0.34
C GLU A 94 2.29 -17.51 0.83
N LYS A 95 3.13 -16.80 0.06
CA LYS A 95 4.48 -16.42 0.47
C LYS A 95 4.46 -15.56 1.74
N ALA A 96 3.58 -14.56 1.80
CA ALA A 96 3.41 -13.68 2.95
C ALA A 96 2.99 -14.45 4.20
N ALA A 97 2.02 -15.35 4.09
CA ALA A 97 1.54 -16.18 5.19
C ALA A 97 2.63 -17.10 5.74
N LYS A 98 3.40 -17.77 4.87
CA LYS A 98 4.54 -18.62 5.27
C LYS A 98 5.64 -17.82 5.97
N ALA A 99 5.83 -16.55 5.58
CA ALA A 99 6.79 -15.64 6.19
C ALA A 99 6.27 -14.94 7.46
N GLY A 100 5.08 -15.30 7.96
CA GLY A 100 4.52 -14.82 9.23
C GLY A 100 3.67 -13.55 9.14
N SER A 101 3.35 -13.05 7.93
CA SER A 101 2.42 -11.92 7.80
C SER A 101 1.00 -12.34 8.16
N LYS A 102 0.39 -11.63 9.11
CA LYS A 102 -1.01 -11.82 9.50
C LYS A 102 -1.97 -11.43 8.37
N ALA A 103 -1.61 -10.43 7.56
CA ALA A 103 -2.41 -9.98 6.43
C ALA A 103 -2.39 -11.00 5.27
N GLY A 104 -1.25 -11.66 5.03
CA GLY A 104 -1.10 -12.69 4.00
C GLY A 104 -2.12 -13.83 4.11
N GLY A 105 -2.46 -14.27 5.32
CA GLY A 105 -3.47 -15.30 5.56
C GLY A 105 -4.88 -14.89 5.08
N ASN A 106 -5.24 -13.61 5.20
CA ASN A 106 -6.55 -13.11 4.77
C ASN A 106 -6.70 -13.15 3.25
N TYR A 107 -5.64 -12.83 2.51
CA TYR A 107 -5.66 -12.85 1.04
C TYR A 107 -5.50 -14.27 0.47
N ALA A 108 -4.79 -15.18 1.17
CA ALA A 108 -4.65 -16.56 0.74
C ALA A 108 -5.97 -17.35 0.82
N GLY A 109 -6.80 -17.06 1.85
CA GLY A 109 -8.12 -17.69 2.03
C GLY A 109 -9.20 -17.18 1.08
N ALA A 110 -9.07 -15.96 0.55
CA ALA A 110 -10.05 -15.36 -0.37
C ALA A 110 -10.16 -16.08 -1.73
N GLY A 111 -9.18 -16.91 -2.10
CA GLY A 111 -9.21 -17.74 -3.31
C GLY A 111 -9.83 -19.14 -3.12
N SER A 112 -10.18 -19.53 -1.89
CA SER A 112 -10.95 -20.74 -1.60
C SER A 112 -12.35 -20.33 -1.18
N GLY A 113 -13.35 -20.61 -2.01
CA GLY A 113 -14.75 -20.29 -1.77
C GLY A 113 -15.36 -21.06 -0.58
N GLN A 114 -14.92 -20.76 0.65
CA GLN A 114 -15.63 -21.09 1.88
C GLN A 114 -15.85 -19.82 2.69
N ARG A 115 -17.03 -19.25 2.44
CA ARG A 115 -17.59 -18.09 3.13
C ARG A 115 -17.91 -18.49 4.57
N SER A 116 -17.00 -18.25 5.50
CA SER A 116 -17.36 -18.14 6.92
C SER A 116 -17.43 -16.65 7.27
N GLY A 117 -18.66 -16.19 7.52
CA GLY A 117 -19.01 -14.79 7.58
C GLY A 117 -18.35 -14.08 8.76
N ARG A 118 -17.36 -13.22 8.45
CA ARG A 118 -17.18 -11.93 9.11
C ARG A 118 -16.17 -11.09 8.31
N THR A 119 -16.65 -10.13 7.54
CA THR A 119 -15.81 -9.04 7.01
C THR A 119 -16.50 -7.72 7.31
N PRO A 120 -15.91 -6.81 8.10
CA PRO A 120 -16.22 -5.41 7.98
C PRO A 120 -15.40 -4.84 6.82
N GLY A 121 -16.07 -4.25 5.81
CA GLY A 121 -15.48 -3.16 5.03
C GLY A 121 -14.96 -3.43 3.62
N LEU A 122 -15.45 -4.42 2.88
CA LEU A 122 -15.26 -4.46 1.42
C LEU A 122 -16.64 -4.42 0.76
N SER A 123 -16.93 -3.29 0.10
CA SER A 123 -18.20 -3.02 -0.57
C SER A 123 -18.57 -4.17 -1.52
N GLU A 124 -19.84 -4.57 -1.47
CA GLU A 124 -20.40 -5.72 -2.18
C GLU A 124 -20.19 -5.69 -3.71
N SER A 125 -19.79 -4.54 -4.27
CA SER A 125 -19.48 -4.37 -5.69
C SER A 125 -18.28 -5.20 -6.17
N HIS A 126 -17.32 -5.53 -5.29
CA HIS A 126 -16.14 -6.31 -5.69
C HIS A 126 -16.41 -7.82 -5.72
N LEU A 127 -17.45 -8.29 -5.01
CA LEU A 127 -17.82 -9.71 -4.92
C LEU A 127 -18.62 -10.20 -6.14
N ALA A 128 -19.22 -9.29 -6.90
CA ALA A 128 -20.04 -9.63 -8.06
C ALA A 128 -19.22 -10.03 -9.31
N ALA A 129 -17.98 -9.55 -9.44
CA ALA A 129 -17.11 -9.88 -10.58
C ALA A 129 -16.58 -11.31 -10.54
N ALA A 130 -16.45 -11.91 -9.35
CA ALA A 130 -15.92 -13.26 -9.16
C ALA A 130 -16.97 -14.38 -9.32
N LYS A 131 -18.26 -14.06 -9.49
CA LYS A 131 -19.35 -15.04 -9.57
C LYS A 131 -19.80 -15.39 -11.00
N ARG A 132 -19.07 -14.95 -12.03
CA ARG A 132 -19.43 -15.18 -13.44
C ARG A 132 -18.36 -15.93 -14.25
N LEU A 133 -17.43 -16.58 -13.59
CA LEU A 133 -16.54 -17.61 -14.16
C LEU A 133 -16.74 -18.91 -13.37
#